data_AF-X1BF13-F1
#
_entry.id   AF-X1BF13-F1
#
_cell.length_a   1.000
_cell.length_b   1.000
_cell.length_c   1.000
_cell.angle_alpha   90.00
_cell.angle_beta   90.00
_cell.angle_gamma   90.00
#
_symmetry.space_group_name_H-M   'P 1'
#
loop_
_entity.id
_entity.type
_entity.pdbx_description
1 polymer ?
#
loop_
_entity_poly.entity_id
_entity_poly.type
_entity_poly.pdbx_seq_one_letter_code
_entity_poly.pdbx_strand_id
1 'polypeptide(L)'
;MRFKFTDFHVHTRGWSVDVAEDGPTFEDYIKAAEEHRINVCFLDHYELHYIENDKTNPFYGGKIDDYLEEIDKCKETYDFILSGLEVEYYEDKEIQLLELMDDYRKEFDFIGGSIHEWIIGYPITTKEGLTSLLEKKPKGRIRR
;
A
#
# COMPACT_ATOMS: atom_id res chain seq x y z
N MET A 1 -8.12 1.41 -19.16
CA MET A 1 -8.97 0.45 -18.43
C MET A 1 -9.67 -0.47 -19.43
N ARG A 2 -9.25 -1.73 -19.53
CA ARG A 2 -9.77 -2.72 -20.46
C ARG A 2 -11.13 -3.29 -20.02
N PHE A 3 -11.30 -3.52 -18.73
CA PHE A 3 -12.52 -4.12 -18.18
C PHE A 3 -13.42 -3.11 -17.48
N LYS A 4 -14.67 -3.51 -17.20
CA LYS A 4 -15.69 -2.65 -16.56
C LYS A 4 -15.41 -2.43 -15.07
N PHE A 5 -14.93 -3.46 -14.38
CA PHE A 5 -14.71 -3.46 -12.94
C PHE A 5 -13.21 -3.34 -12.65
N THR A 6 -12.89 -2.77 -11.49
CA THR A 6 -11.52 -2.59 -11.04
C THR A 6 -11.41 -2.93 -9.58
N ASP A 7 -10.42 -3.72 -9.24
CA ASP A 7 -9.92 -3.83 -7.88
C ASP A 7 -8.70 -2.92 -7.74
N PHE A 8 -8.79 -1.94 -6.85
CA PHE A 8 -7.75 -0.93 -6.68
C PHE A 8 -6.75 -1.28 -5.57
N HIS A 9 -6.97 -2.37 -4.85
CA HIS A 9 -6.24 -2.61 -3.60
C HIS A 9 -6.01 -4.10 -3.38
N VAL A 10 -4.90 -4.60 -3.93
CA VAL A 10 -4.40 -5.94 -3.62
C VAL A 10 -2.94 -5.88 -3.19
N HIS A 11 -2.56 -6.82 -2.32
CA HIS A 11 -1.21 -6.97 -1.78
C HIS A 11 -0.58 -8.25 -2.29
N THR A 12 0.71 -8.20 -2.58
CA THR A 12 1.44 -9.32 -3.15
C THR A 12 2.54 -9.80 -2.22
N ARG A 13 2.77 -11.11 -2.29
CA ARG A 13 3.90 -11.74 -1.64
C ARG A 13 5.18 -11.19 -2.24
N GLY A 14 6.11 -10.82 -1.36
CA GLY A 14 7.43 -10.31 -1.74
C GLY A 14 7.50 -8.79 -1.74
N TRP A 15 6.36 -8.09 -1.83
CA TRP A 15 6.29 -6.63 -1.78
C TRP A 15 5.48 -6.08 -0.60
N SER A 16 4.57 -6.88 -0.02
CA SER A 16 3.91 -6.57 1.25
C SER A 16 4.33 -7.56 2.34
N VAL A 17 4.71 -7.04 3.52
CA VAL A 17 5.27 -7.84 4.65
C VAL A 17 4.26 -8.73 5.34
N ASP A 18 2.98 -8.42 5.22
CA ASP A 18 1.85 -9.13 5.82
C ASP A 18 1.29 -10.23 4.91
N VAL A 19 1.78 -10.32 3.67
CA VAL A 19 1.46 -11.42 2.76
C VAL A 19 2.42 -12.58 2.98
N ALA A 20 1.86 -13.74 3.33
CA ALA A 20 2.62 -14.94 3.64
C ALA A 20 3.57 -15.38 2.49
N GLU A 21 4.62 -16.14 2.84
CA GLU A 21 5.59 -16.67 1.86
C GLU A 21 4.99 -17.65 0.83
N ASP A 22 3.79 -18.16 1.04
CA ASP A 22 3.02 -18.95 0.07
C ASP A 22 1.79 -18.18 -0.48
N GLY A 23 1.73 -16.87 -0.22
CA GLY A 23 0.70 -15.96 -0.67
C GLY A 23 0.79 -15.58 -2.16
N PRO A 24 -0.21 -14.83 -2.65
CA PRO A 24 -0.38 -14.53 -4.06
C PRO A 24 0.72 -13.62 -4.62
N THR A 25 1.19 -13.94 -5.82
CA THR A 25 2.13 -13.13 -6.60
C THR A 25 1.39 -12.22 -7.59
N PHE A 26 2.13 -11.34 -8.30
CA PHE A 26 1.56 -10.59 -9.43
C PHE A 26 0.89 -11.54 -10.44
N GLU A 27 1.58 -12.59 -10.90
CA GLU A 27 1.03 -13.58 -11.83
C GLU A 27 -0.26 -14.24 -11.37
N ASP A 28 -0.40 -14.52 -10.07
CA ASP A 28 -1.61 -15.16 -9.53
C ASP A 28 -2.81 -14.20 -9.64
N TYR A 29 -2.61 -12.93 -9.28
CA TYR A 29 -3.63 -11.90 -9.46
C TYR A 29 -3.93 -11.62 -10.93
N ILE A 30 -2.92 -11.57 -11.80
CA ILE A 30 -3.11 -11.34 -13.25
C ILE A 30 -4.01 -12.42 -13.84
N LYS A 31 -3.74 -13.70 -13.53
CA LYS A 31 -4.56 -14.83 -13.99
C LYS A 31 -6.01 -14.72 -13.51
N ALA A 32 -6.20 -14.46 -12.21
CA ALA A 32 -7.53 -14.32 -11.64
C ALA A 32 -8.29 -13.11 -12.21
N ALA A 33 -7.62 -11.97 -12.35
CA ALA A 33 -8.17 -10.74 -12.89
C ALA A 33 -8.58 -10.90 -14.36
N GLU A 34 -7.80 -11.62 -15.18
CA GLU A 34 -8.17 -11.92 -16.55
C GLU A 34 -9.39 -12.85 -16.63
N GLU A 35 -9.42 -13.94 -15.84
CA GLU A 35 -10.55 -14.88 -15.78
C GLU A 35 -11.85 -14.17 -15.40
N HIS A 36 -11.78 -13.28 -14.41
CA HIS A 36 -12.93 -12.55 -13.89
C HIS A 36 -13.21 -11.23 -14.60
N ARG A 37 -12.37 -10.84 -15.58
CA ARG A 37 -12.49 -9.60 -16.36
C ARG A 37 -12.54 -8.37 -15.45
N ILE A 38 -11.51 -8.22 -14.61
CA ILE A 38 -11.31 -7.12 -13.66
C ILE A 38 -9.97 -6.45 -13.96
N ASN A 39 -9.91 -5.11 -13.95
CA ASN A 39 -8.63 -4.41 -13.93
C ASN A 39 -8.07 -4.50 -12.50
N VAL A 40 -6.77 -4.70 -12.31
CA VAL A 40 -6.18 -4.84 -10.98
C VAL A 40 -5.08 -3.80 -10.77
N CYS A 41 -5.12 -3.12 -9.62
CA CYS A 41 -4.05 -2.26 -9.13
C CYS A 41 -3.33 -2.96 -7.99
N PHE A 42 -2.03 -3.17 -8.15
CA PHE A 42 -1.17 -3.57 -7.05
C PHE A 42 -0.98 -2.37 -6.13
N LEU A 43 -1.28 -2.53 -4.85
CA LEU A 43 -1.27 -1.46 -3.85
C LEU A 43 -0.49 -1.90 -2.61
N ASP A 44 0.73 -2.39 -2.85
CA ASP A 44 1.58 -2.95 -1.80
C ASP A 44 1.95 -1.91 -0.73
N HIS A 45 2.18 -2.39 0.49
CA HIS A 45 2.42 -1.53 1.65
C HIS A 45 3.76 -0.78 1.56
N TYR A 46 3.67 0.55 1.60
CA TYR A 46 4.81 1.45 1.65
C TYR A 46 4.81 2.22 2.97
N GLU A 47 5.39 1.60 4.00
CA GLU A 47 5.36 2.09 5.36
C GLU A 47 6.70 2.75 5.75
N LEU A 48 6.80 4.07 5.53
CA LEU A 48 8.05 4.84 5.71
C LEU A 48 8.78 4.55 7.04
N HIS A 49 8.05 4.41 8.15
CA HIS A 49 8.64 4.06 9.43
C HIS A 49 9.35 2.69 9.39
N TYR A 50 8.70 1.66 8.87
CA TYR A 50 9.26 0.31 8.83
C TYR A 50 10.34 0.16 7.75
N ILE A 51 10.19 0.82 6.59
CA ILE A 51 11.19 0.80 5.52
C ILE A 51 12.57 1.29 6.00
N GLU A 52 12.62 2.30 6.87
CA GLU A 52 13.89 2.80 7.40
C GLU A 52 14.50 1.91 8.49
N ASN A 53 13.66 1.19 9.24
CA ASN A 53 14.06 0.51 10.48
C ASN A 53 14.12 -1.02 10.37
N ASP A 54 13.49 -1.61 9.35
CA ASP A 54 13.43 -3.05 9.12
C ASP A 54 14.09 -3.43 7.79
N LYS A 55 15.23 -4.11 7.88
CA LYS A 55 16.00 -4.60 6.73
C LYS A 55 15.31 -5.73 5.95
N THR A 56 14.29 -6.34 6.54
CA THR A 56 13.49 -7.37 5.90
C THR A 56 12.33 -6.80 5.08
N ASN A 57 12.03 -5.50 5.24
CA ASN A 57 11.01 -4.84 4.43
C ASN A 57 11.41 -4.85 2.94
N PRO A 58 10.52 -5.23 2.01
CA PRO A 58 10.79 -5.28 0.58
C PRO A 58 11.32 -3.99 -0.03
N PHE A 59 10.89 -2.83 0.49
CA PHE A 59 11.32 -1.52 0.00
C PHE A 59 12.59 -1.00 0.68
N TYR A 60 13.16 -1.73 1.65
CA TYR A 60 14.39 -1.33 2.33
C TYR A 60 15.53 -1.09 1.34
N GLY A 61 16.19 0.06 1.50
CA GLY A 61 17.32 0.46 0.65
C GLY A 61 16.92 1.10 -0.69
N GLY A 62 15.68 1.57 -0.84
CA GLY A 62 15.24 2.36 -2.00
C GLY A 62 14.79 1.51 -3.19
N LYS A 63 14.20 0.33 -2.95
CA LYS A 63 13.81 -0.63 -3.99
C LYS A 63 12.46 -0.34 -4.66
N ILE A 64 12.01 0.91 -4.61
CA ILE A 64 10.76 1.34 -5.26
C ILE A 64 10.87 1.27 -6.79
N ASP A 65 12.05 1.54 -7.35
CA ASP A 65 12.31 1.37 -8.78
C ASP A 65 12.21 -0.10 -9.21
N ASP A 66 12.74 -1.02 -8.39
CA ASP A 66 12.66 -2.47 -8.65
C ASP A 66 11.19 -2.93 -8.69
N TYR A 67 10.35 -2.43 -7.77
CA TYR A 67 8.92 -2.70 -7.73
C TYR A 67 8.20 -2.21 -8.99
N LEU A 68 8.46 -0.96 -9.39
CA LEU A 68 7.89 -0.37 -10.61
C LEU A 68 8.32 -1.14 -11.85
N GLU A 69 9.60 -1.53 -11.95
CA GLU A 69 10.12 -2.30 -13.08
C GLU A 69 9.42 -3.66 -13.22
N GLU A 70 9.13 -4.34 -12.10
CA GLU A 70 8.37 -5.60 -12.12
C GLU A 70 6.93 -5.41 -12.63
N ILE A 71 6.23 -4.36 -12.15
CA ILE A 71 4.87 -4.08 -12.61
C ILE A 71 4.85 -3.65 -14.09
N ASP A 72 5.82 -2.85 -14.53
CA ASP A 72 5.92 -2.40 -15.91
C ASP A 72 6.11 -3.58 -16.88
N LYS A 73 6.92 -4.59 -16.51
CA LYS A 73 7.02 -5.85 -17.27
C LYS A 73 5.67 -6.55 -17.40
N CYS A 74 4.83 -6.53 -16.36
CA CYS A 74 3.48 -7.05 -16.47
C CYS A 74 2.62 -6.20 -17.42
N LYS A 75 2.71 -4.86 -17.33
CA LYS A 75 1.95 -3.91 -18.17
C LYS A 75 2.32 -3.98 -19.65
N GLU A 76 3.54 -4.37 -19.99
CA GLU A 76 3.95 -4.65 -21.39
C GLU A 76 3.10 -5.75 -22.04
N THR A 77 2.61 -6.71 -21.24
CA THR A 77 1.81 -7.85 -21.72
C THR A 77 0.31 -7.66 -21.45
N TYR A 78 -0.05 -7.02 -20.34
CA TYR A 78 -1.42 -6.97 -19.82
C TYR A 78 -1.88 -5.52 -19.61
N ASP A 79 -2.81 -5.06 -20.46
CA ASP A 79 -3.35 -3.70 -20.49
C ASP A 79 -4.44 -3.40 -19.43
N PHE A 80 -4.67 -4.34 -18.51
CA PHE A 80 -5.61 -4.21 -17.38
C PHE A 80 -4.91 -4.11 -16.02
N ILE A 81 -3.59 -3.98 -16.02
CA ILE A 81 -2.75 -3.84 -14.82
C ILE A 81 -2.47 -2.37 -14.55
N LEU A 82 -2.56 -1.98 -13.29
CA LEU A 82 -2.25 -0.65 -12.77
C LEU A 82 -1.15 -0.75 -11.70
N SER A 83 -0.26 0.22 -11.68
CA SER A 83 0.75 0.39 -10.64
C SER A 83 0.23 1.29 -9.53
N GLY A 84 0.46 0.91 -8.27
CA GLY A 84 0.17 1.78 -7.14
C GLY A 84 0.94 1.43 -5.88
N LEU A 85 0.77 2.26 -4.86
CA LEU A 85 1.28 2.03 -3.51
C LEU A 85 0.23 2.40 -2.47
N GLU A 86 0.16 1.62 -1.40
CA GLU A 86 -0.53 2.01 -0.18
C GLU A 86 0.49 2.65 0.76
N VAL A 87 0.44 3.97 0.86
CA VAL A 87 1.38 4.76 1.64
C VAL A 87 0.80 5.04 3.01
N GLU A 88 1.47 4.54 4.04
CA GLU A 88 1.09 4.78 5.44
C GLU A 88 1.50 6.19 5.86
N TYR A 89 0.55 6.90 6.47
CA TYR A 89 0.77 8.23 6.99
C TYR A 89 1.33 8.20 8.42
N TYR A 90 2.51 8.78 8.61
CA TYR A 90 3.08 9.07 9.92
C TYR A 90 3.35 10.57 10.04
N GLU A 91 2.90 11.19 11.14
CA GLU A 91 3.05 12.64 11.38
C GLU A 91 4.53 13.07 11.39
N ASP A 92 5.44 12.22 11.89
CA ASP A 92 6.88 12.50 11.93
C ASP A 92 7.60 12.19 10.60
N LYS A 93 6.87 11.78 9.57
CA LYS A 93 7.39 11.43 8.23
C LYS A 93 6.82 12.27 7.09
N GLU A 94 6.14 13.39 7.38
CA GLU A 94 5.54 14.24 6.34
C GLU A 94 6.54 14.73 5.29
N ILE A 95 7.79 15.02 5.68
CA ILE A 95 8.83 15.46 4.74
C ILE A 95 9.18 14.33 3.75
N GLN A 96 9.44 13.13 4.26
CA GLN A 96 9.74 11.96 3.43
C GLN A 96 8.55 11.58 2.53
N LEU A 97 7.33 11.73 3.04
CA LEU A 97 6.12 11.54 2.24
C LEU A 97 6.05 12.55 1.09
N LEU A 98 6.38 13.83 1.32
CA LEU A 98 6.42 14.84 0.27
C LEU A 98 7.51 14.55 -0.77
N GLU A 99 8.70 14.12 -0.34
CA GLU A 99 9.78 13.70 -1.22
C GLU A 99 9.34 12.51 -2.10
N LEU A 100 8.72 11.49 -1.51
CA LEU A 100 8.14 10.36 -2.24
C LEU A 100 7.11 10.83 -3.30
N MET A 101 6.24 11.76 -2.93
CA MET A 101 5.24 12.29 -3.87
C MET A 101 5.86 13.13 -5.00
N ASP A 102 6.92 13.89 -4.73
CA ASP A 102 7.60 14.67 -5.75
C ASP A 102 8.34 13.78 -6.75
N ASP A 103 8.97 12.71 -6.25
CA ASP A 103 9.79 11.80 -7.05
C ASP A 103 8.93 10.79 -7.84
N TYR A 104 7.91 10.19 -7.21
CA TYR A 104 7.26 8.99 -7.77
C TYR A 104 5.77 9.13 -8.11
N ARG A 105 5.09 10.21 -7.71
CA ARG A 105 3.63 10.33 -7.92
C ARG A 105 3.19 10.15 -9.38
N LYS A 106 4.05 10.50 -10.34
CA LYS A 106 3.74 10.40 -11.78
C LYS A 106 4.04 9.02 -12.37
N GLU A 107 4.81 8.20 -11.67
CA GLU A 107 5.19 6.85 -12.09
C GLU A 107 4.11 5.82 -11.68
N PHE A 108 3.28 6.16 -10.70
CA PHE A 108 2.14 5.34 -10.27
C PHE A 108 0.82 5.77 -10.93
N ASP A 109 0.00 4.78 -11.28
CA ASP A 109 -1.39 5.03 -11.73
C ASP A 109 -2.30 5.45 -10.57
N PHE A 110 -2.01 4.97 -9.34
CA PHE A 110 -2.79 5.25 -8.14
C PHE A 110 -1.95 5.23 -6.86
N ILE A 111 -2.23 6.11 -5.91
CA ILE A 111 -1.64 6.11 -4.57
C ILE A 111 -2.77 6.13 -3.55
N GLY A 112 -2.82 5.12 -2.69
CA GLY A 112 -3.71 5.05 -1.54
C GLY A 112 -3.01 5.59 -0.30
N GLY A 113 -3.63 6.51 0.43
CA GLY A 113 -3.14 6.93 1.74
C GLY A 113 -3.84 6.14 2.84
N SER A 114 -3.08 5.54 3.75
CA SER A 114 -3.60 4.72 4.85
C SER A 114 -3.21 5.27 6.22
N ILE A 115 -4.01 4.90 7.23
CA ILE A 115 -3.67 5.01 8.65
C ILE A 115 -4.00 3.67 9.29
N HIS A 116 -3.00 2.82 9.40
CA HIS A 116 -3.06 1.51 10.05
C HIS A 116 -2.79 1.61 11.54
N GLU A 117 -2.06 2.63 11.98
CA GLU A 117 -1.67 2.81 13.38
C GLU A 117 -1.98 4.23 13.87
N TRP A 118 -2.49 4.36 15.09
CA TRP A 118 -2.68 5.69 15.70
C TRP A 118 -1.36 6.29 16.19
N ILE A 119 -0.54 5.43 16.78
CA ILE A 119 0.88 5.64 17.08
C ILE A 119 1.57 4.33 16.75
N ILE A 120 2.86 4.39 16.41
CA ILE A 120 3.67 3.22 16.11
C ILE A 120 3.49 2.13 17.19
N GLY A 121 3.15 0.91 16.77
CA GLY A 121 2.85 -0.23 17.61
C GLY A 121 1.41 -0.29 18.14
N TYR A 122 0.51 0.61 17.71
CA TYR A 122 -0.90 0.62 18.10
C TYR A 122 -1.82 0.50 16.87
N PRO A 123 -2.07 -0.73 16.39
CA PRO A 123 -2.87 -0.97 15.20
C PRO A 123 -4.36 -0.65 15.41
N ILE A 124 -4.96 -0.02 14.40
CA ILE A 124 -6.38 0.33 14.34
C ILE A 124 -7.09 -0.28 13.12
N THR A 125 -6.45 -1.22 12.46
CA THR A 125 -6.96 -1.96 11.29
C THR A 125 -8.10 -2.93 11.62
N THR A 126 -8.30 -3.24 12.90
CA THR A 126 -9.42 -4.07 13.38
C THR A 126 -10.52 -3.22 13.99
N LYS A 127 -11.74 -3.76 13.99
CA LYS A 127 -12.89 -3.13 14.65
C LYS A 127 -12.61 -2.88 16.13
N GLU A 128 -11.99 -3.83 16.81
CA GLU A 128 -11.65 -3.77 18.23
C GLU A 128 -10.60 -2.68 18.50
N GLY A 129 -9.54 -2.61 17.67
CA GLY A 129 -8.51 -1.58 17.76
C GLY A 129 -9.07 -0.18 17.55
N LEU A 130 -9.86 -0.01 16.48
CA LEU A 130 -10.53 1.26 16.18
C LEU A 130 -11.53 1.65 17.27
N THR A 131 -12.34 0.72 17.77
CA THR A 131 -13.30 0.98 18.86
C THR A 131 -12.57 1.43 20.12
N SER A 132 -11.48 0.74 20.49
CA SER A 132 -10.65 1.09 21.65
C SER A 132 -10.08 2.51 21.55
N LEU A 133 -9.67 2.92 20.35
CA LEU A 133 -9.22 4.29 20.10
C LEU A 133 -10.36 5.30 20.27
N LEU A 134 -11.52 5.04 19.66
CA LEU A 134 -12.66 5.96 19.68
C LEU A 134 -13.27 6.11 21.08
N GLU A 135 -13.28 5.04 21.88
CA GLU A 135 -13.76 5.06 23.27
C GLU A 135 -12.82 5.81 24.22
N LYS A 136 -11.51 5.87 23.90
CA LYS A 136 -10.54 6.70 24.63
C LYS A 136 -10.67 8.20 24.37
N LYS A 137 -11.56 8.66 23.46
CA LYS A 137 -11.92 10.09 23.40
C LYS A 137 -12.55 10.50 24.74
N PRO A 138 -11.97 11.44 25.49
CA PRO A 138 -12.65 11.99 26.65
C PRO A 138 -13.94 12.67 26.19
N LYS A 139 -15.03 12.42 26.92
CA LYS A 139 -16.14 13.37 27.00
C LYS A 139 -15.56 14.71 27.49
N GLY A 140 -15.18 15.61 26.59
CA GLY A 140 -14.61 16.87 27.01
C GLY A 140 -14.15 17.74 25.85
N ARG A 141 -15.00 18.68 25.44
CA ARG A 141 -14.53 19.98 24.95
C ARG A 141 -13.47 20.49 25.93
N ILE A 142 -12.22 20.62 25.49
CA ILE A 142 -11.36 21.67 26.03
C ILE A 142 -11.66 22.90 25.17
N ARG A 143 -12.17 23.92 25.86
CA ARG A 143 -12.61 25.20 25.30
C ARG A 143 -11.43 25.91 24.63
N ARG A 144 -11.77 26.73 23.62
CA ARG A 144 -10.91 27.80 23.09
C ARG A 144 -10.27 28.62 24.20
#